data_AF-A0A412QTY8-F1
#
_entry.id   AF-A0A412QTY8-F1
#
_cell.length_a   1.000
_cell.length_b   1.000
_cell.length_c   1.000
_cell.angle_alpha   90.00
_cell.angle_beta   90.00
_cell.angle_gamma   90.00
#
_symmetry.space_group_name_H-M   'P 1'
#
loop_
_entity.id
_entity.type
_entity.pdbx_description
1 polymer ?
#
loop_
_entity_poly.entity_id
_entity_poly.type
_entity_poly.pdbx_seq_one_letter_code
_entity_poly.pdbx_strand_id
1 'polypeptide(L)'
;METSFEYILSSLLEDYDNNPNQNINVLIEKHAQEMGLSEESKALLAETNEYIDAFDEKATSLTKAKEERGISRKRWMLEEIDVITEGRTEEERAAVATALSNAEEEILNQTLTKE
;
A
#
# COMPACT_ATOMS: atom_id res chain seq x y z
N MET A 1 -20.26 13.31 -17.71
CA MET A 1 -19.02 12.52 -17.64
C MET A 1 -19.22 11.54 -16.51
N GLU A 2 -19.04 10.26 -16.75
CA GLU A 2 -18.90 9.31 -15.63
C GLU A 2 -17.62 9.69 -14.89
N THR A 3 -17.75 9.96 -13.60
CA THR A 3 -16.61 10.21 -12.72
C THR A 3 -15.87 8.90 -12.54
N SER A 4 -14.68 8.75 -13.12
CA SER A 4 -13.89 7.52 -12.98
C SER A 4 -13.22 7.46 -11.61
N PHE A 5 -12.88 6.26 -11.15
CA PHE A 5 -12.19 6.06 -9.87
C PHE A 5 -10.86 6.83 -9.82
N GLU A 6 -10.11 6.85 -10.92
CA GLU A 6 -8.84 7.56 -11.03
C GLU A 6 -9.02 9.06 -10.83
N TYR A 7 -10.09 9.65 -11.36
CA TYR A 7 -10.40 11.07 -11.17
C TYR A 7 -10.77 11.38 -9.71
N ILE A 8 -11.53 10.48 -9.07
CA ILE A 8 -11.92 10.64 -7.66
C ILE A 8 -10.67 10.57 -6.76
N LEU A 9 -9.83 9.56 -6.99
CA LEU A 9 -8.59 9.38 -6.23
C LEU A 9 -7.63 10.55 -6.43
N SER A 10 -7.42 11.00 -7.68
CA SER A 10 -6.50 12.11 -7.95
C SER A 10 -6.98 13.42 -7.33
N SER A 11 -8.28 13.72 -7.40
CA SER A 11 -8.84 14.92 -6.77
C SER A 11 -8.74 14.88 -5.25
N LEU A 12 -8.94 13.72 -4.64
CA LEU A 12 -8.79 13.53 -3.20
C LEU A 12 -7.33 13.71 -2.74
N LEU A 13 -6.38 13.15 -3.48
CA LEU A 13 -4.95 13.30 -3.19
C LEU A 13 -4.47 14.75 -3.39
N GLU A 14 -4.96 15.45 -4.42
CA GLU A 14 -4.64 16.88 -4.63
C GLU A 14 -5.18 17.75 -3.47
N ASP A 15 -6.39 17.48 -2.99
CA ASP A 15 -6.92 18.14 -1.79
C ASP A 15 -6.08 17.81 -0.55
N TYR A 16 -5.61 16.57 -0.41
CA TYR A 16 -4.74 16.14 0.67
C TYR A 16 -3.40 16.87 0.65
N ASP A 17 -2.73 16.95 -0.50
CA ASP A 17 -1.45 17.65 -0.69
C ASP A 17 -1.55 19.14 -0.37
N ASN A 18 -2.69 19.76 -0.66
CA ASN A 18 -2.94 21.16 -0.32
C ASN A 18 -3.09 21.41 1.20
N ASN A 19 -3.41 20.37 1.98
CA ASN A 19 -3.45 20.42 3.45
C ASN A 19 -3.11 19.05 4.07
N PRO A 20 -1.81 18.68 4.15
CA PRO A 20 -1.37 17.32 4.50
C PRO A 20 -1.67 16.89 5.94
N ASN A 21 -2.06 17.83 6.81
CA ASN A 21 -2.37 17.53 8.21
C ASN A 21 -3.87 17.25 8.43
N GLN A 22 -4.69 17.29 7.38
CA GLN A 22 -6.11 17.00 7.50
C GLN A 22 -6.36 15.50 7.66
N ASN A 23 -7.50 15.16 8.22
CA ASN A 23 -7.87 13.76 8.38
C ASN A 23 -8.37 13.19 7.04
N ILE A 24 -7.63 12.21 6.49
CA ILE A 24 -7.95 11.60 5.20
C ILE A 24 -9.36 10.97 5.19
N ASN A 25 -9.82 10.38 6.30
CA ASN A 25 -11.16 9.80 6.38
C ASN A 25 -12.25 10.88 6.30
N VAL A 26 -12.02 12.05 6.90
CA VAL A 26 -12.94 13.20 6.78
C VAL A 26 -12.97 13.71 5.33
N LEU A 27 -11.83 13.68 4.64
CA LEU A 27 -11.74 14.08 3.24
C LEU A 27 -12.45 13.09 2.31
N ILE A 28 -12.31 11.78 2.55
CA ILE A 28 -13.04 10.72 1.85
C ILE A 28 -14.55 10.91 2.02
N GLU A 29 -15.03 11.18 3.24
CA GLU A 29 -16.45 11.45 3.50
C GLU A 29 -16.98 12.66 2.73
N LYS A 30 -16.19 13.75 2.70
CA LYS A 30 -16.54 14.97 1.96
C LYS A 30 -16.65 14.67 0.46
N HIS A 31 -15.64 14.03 -0.13
CA HIS A 31 -15.64 13.65 -1.55
C HIS A 31 -16.79 12.69 -1.88
N ALA A 32 -17.06 11.73 -1.01
CA ALA A 32 -18.17 10.79 -1.16
C ALA A 32 -19.53 11.50 -1.22
N GLN A 33 -19.74 12.51 -0.36
CA GLN A 33 -20.96 13.32 -0.37
C GLN A 33 -21.06 14.24 -1.58
N GLU A 34 -19.96 14.92 -1.95
CA GLU A 34 -19.92 15.87 -3.07
C GLU A 34 -20.13 15.19 -4.43
N MET A 35 -19.60 13.98 -4.59
CA MET A 35 -19.66 13.22 -5.84
C MET A 35 -20.74 12.14 -5.87
N GLY A 36 -21.48 11.94 -4.77
CA GLY A 36 -22.54 10.94 -4.67
C GLY A 36 -22.03 9.51 -4.79
N LEU A 37 -20.88 9.21 -4.18
CA LEU A 37 -20.24 7.89 -4.26
C LEU A 37 -21.04 6.82 -3.50
N SER A 38 -20.93 5.58 -3.95
CA SER A 38 -21.47 4.43 -3.22
C SER A 38 -20.60 4.12 -1.99
N GLU A 39 -21.16 3.40 -1.02
CA GLU A 39 -20.38 2.89 0.13
C GLU A 39 -19.23 1.97 -0.30
N GLU A 40 -19.40 1.24 -1.42
CA GLU A 40 -18.34 0.41 -2.00
C GLU A 40 -17.19 1.26 -2.54
N SER A 41 -17.48 2.30 -3.33
CA SER A 41 -16.45 3.23 -3.83
C SER A 41 -15.72 3.94 -2.69
N LYS A 42 -16.45 4.28 -1.63
CA LYS A 42 -15.89 4.89 -0.42
C LYS A 42 -14.97 3.93 0.34
N ALA A 43 -15.37 2.68 0.50
CA ALA A 43 -14.52 1.66 1.11
C ALA A 43 -13.25 1.43 0.29
N LEU A 44 -13.35 1.38 -1.04
CA LEU A 44 -12.21 1.25 -1.93
C LEU A 44 -11.24 2.44 -1.84
N LEU A 45 -11.75 3.67 -1.69
CA LEU A 45 -10.91 4.85 -1.45
C LEU A 45 -10.18 4.77 -0.10
N ALA A 46 -10.85 4.31 0.95
CA ALA A 46 -10.23 4.14 2.27
C ALA A 46 -9.11 3.08 2.19
N GLU A 47 -9.40 1.92 1.61
CA GLU A 47 -8.42 0.84 1.43
C GLU A 47 -7.22 1.32 0.58
N THR A 48 -7.47 2.07 -0.49
CA THR A 48 -6.42 2.62 -1.34
C THR A 48 -5.50 3.58 -0.57
N ASN A 49 -6.06 4.43 0.30
CA ASN A 49 -5.25 5.32 1.13
C ASN A 49 -4.46 4.57 2.19
N GLU A 50 -5.02 3.52 2.80
CA GLU A 50 -4.27 2.65 3.72
C GLU A 50 -3.06 2.02 3.02
N TYR A 51 -3.18 1.61 1.75
CA TYR A 51 -2.03 1.11 0.98
C TYR A 51 -0.98 2.19 0.69
N ILE A 52 -1.39 3.43 0.43
CA ILE A 52 -0.47 4.56 0.20
C ILE A 52 0.33 4.84 1.47
N ASP A 53 -0.34 4.94 2.62
CA ASP A 53 0.30 5.18 3.91
C ASP A 53 1.26 4.04 4.27
N ALA A 54 0.83 2.78 4.09
CA ALA A 54 1.66 1.62 4.33
C ALA A 54 2.90 1.60 3.42
N PHE A 55 2.76 2.01 2.15
CA PHE A 55 3.87 2.11 1.21
C PHE A 55 4.89 3.17 1.67
N ASP A 56 4.44 4.36 2.05
CA ASP A 56 5.32 5.42 2.55
C ASP A 56 6.04 5.02 3.84
N GLU A 57 5.32 4.39 4.78
CA GLU A 57 5.90 3.86 6.01
C GLU A 57 7.00 2.84 5.72
N LYS A 58 6.75 1.88 4.82
CA LYS A 58 7.74 0.85 4.46
C LYS A 58 8.92 1.43 3.68
N ALA A 59 8.70 2.39 2.78
CA ALA A 59 9.76 3.10 2.08
C ALA A 59 10.68 3.87 3.06
N THR A 60 10.08 4.53 4.05
CA THR A 60 10.78 5.22 5.13
C THR A 60 11.55 4.22 6.02
N SER A 61 10.92 3.12 6.41
CA SER A 61 11.55 2.05 7.20
C SER A 61 12.78 1.46 6.50
N LEU A 62 12.66 1.17 5.21
CA LEU A 62 13.77 0.66 4.40
C LEU A 62 14.91 1.67 4.28
N THR A 63 14.60 2.96 4.11
CA THR A 63 15.59 4.04 4.06
C THR A 63 16.36 4.13 5.37
N LYS A 64 15.66 4.16 6.50
CA LYS A 64 16.26 4.15 7.85
C LYS A 64 17.10 2.88 8.10
N ALA A 65 16.63 1.71 7.67
CA ALA A 65 17.40 0.48 7.81
C ALA A 65 18.74 0.53 7.08
N LYS A 66 18.79 1.19 5.90
CA LYS A 66 20.03 1.40 5.16
C LYS A 66 20.92 2.45 5.83
N GLU A 67 20.37 3.61 6.19
CA GLU A 67 21.12 4.78 6.66
C GLU A 67 21.60 4.62 8.11
N GLU A 68 20.72 4.14 8.99
CA GLU A 68 20.99 4.07 10.43
C GLU A 68 21.58 2.71 10.83
N ARG A 69 21.10 1.62 10.23
CA ARG A 69 21.50 0.24 10.59
C ARG A 69 22.50 -0.39 9.62
N GLY A 70 22.73 0.21 8.44
CA GLY A 70 23.62 -0.36 7.42
C GLY A 70 23.10 -1.66 6.80
N ILE A 71 21.80 -1.93 6.88
CA ILE A 71 21.19 -3.20 6.48
C ILE A 71 20.78 -3.16 5.00
N SER A 72 21.02 -4.26 4.30
CA SER A 72 20.61 -4.40 2.90
C SER A 72 19.09 -4.60 2.77
N ARG A 73 18.51 -4.21 1.63
CA ARG A 73 17.09 -4.43 1.33
C ARG A 73 16.65 -5.88 1.55
N LYS A 74 17.47 -6.86 1.15
CA LYS A 74 17.20 -8.28 1.38
C LYS A 74 17.04 -8.60 2.86
N ARG A 75 17.93 -8.09 3.71
CA ARG A 75 17.89 -8.38 5.15
C ARG A 75 16.74 -7.64 5.83
N TRP A 76 16.45 -6.40 5.44
CA TRP A 76 15.26 -5.68 5.89
C TRP A 76 13.98 -6.44 5.55
N MET A 77 13.83 -6.93 4.32
CA MET A 77 12.65 -7.70 3.89
C MET A 77 12.48 -9.00 4.70
N LEU A 78 13.58 -9.68 5.05
CA LEU A 78 13.52 -10.85 5.93
C LEU A 78 13.05 -10.49 7.34
N GLU A 79 13.45 -9.35 7.87
CA GLU A 79 12.97 -8.87 9.17
C GLU A 79 11.48 -8.49 9.13
N GLU A 80 11.00 -7.93 8.02
CA GLU A 80 9.58 -7.67 7.81
C GLU A 80 8.76 -8.97 7.73
N ILE A 81 9.26 -9.98 7.01
CA ILE A 81 8.66 -11.32 7.00
C ILE A 81 8.67 -11.90 8.41
N ASP A 82 9.75 -11.71 9.17
CA ASP A 82 9.84 -12.19 10.54
C ASP A 82 8.75 -11.58 11.44
N VAL A 83 8.48 -10.29 11.29
CA VAL A 83 7.41 -9.55 12.00
C VAL A 83 6.02 -10.05 11.59
N ILE A 84 5.75 -10.19 10.29
CA ILE A 84 4.43 -10.65 9.78
C ILE A 84 4.12 -12.08 10.22
N THR A 85 5.17 -12.89 10.41
CA THR A 85 5.08 -14.30 10.80
C THR A 85 5.36 -14.51 12.29
N GLU A 86 5.41 -13.45 13.09
CA GLU A 86 5.61 -13.56 14.53
C GLU A 86 4.52 -14.44 15.16
N GLY A 87 4.93 -15.40 16.01
CA GLY A 87 4.03 -16.36 16.64
C GLY A 87 3.53 -17.51 15.76
N ARG A 88 3.92 -17.55 14.47
CA ARG A 88 3.62 -18.65 13.54
C ARG A 88 4.68 -19.75 13.59
N THR A 89 4.34 -20.94 13.09
CA THR A 89 5.30 -22.04 12.97
C THR A 89 6.30 -21.80 11.83
N GLU A 90 7.42 -22.52 11.84
CA GLU A 90 8.42 -22.43 10.77
C GLU A 90 7.84 -22.81 9.40
N GLU A 91 6.91 -23.78 9.37
CA GLU A 91 6.20 -24.20 8.15
C GLU A 91 5.30 -23.09 7.60
N GLU A 92 4.60 -22.36 8.48
CA GLU A 92 3.77 -21.21 8.10
C GLU A 92 4.63 -20.03 7.63
N ARG A 93 5.78 -19.79 8.28
CA ARG A 93 6.73 -18.77 7.86
C ARG A 93 7.33 -19.08 6.47
N ALA A 94 7.70 -20.34 6.23
CA ALA A 94 8.18 -20.79 4.92
C ALA A 94 7.11 -20.68 3.84
N ALA A 95 5.84 -20.97 4.16
CA ALA A 95 4.72 -20.79 3.24
C ALA A 95 4.51 -19.32 2.86
N VAL A 96 4.62 -18.38 3.81
CA VAL A 96 4.53 -16.93 3.54
C VAL A 96 5.68 -16.47 2.64
N ALA A 97 6.93 -16.86 2.93
CA ALA A 97 8.06 -16.51 2.09
C ALA A 97 7.92 -17.05 0.66
N THR A 98 7.40 -18.27 0.52
CA THR A 98 7.14 -18.91 -0.79
C THR A 98 6.03 -18.18 -1.55
N ALA A 99 4.93 -17.82 -0.87
CA ALA A 99 3.83 -17.09 -1.48
C ALA A 99 4.28 -15.71 -2.00
N LEU A 100 5.12 -15.00 -1.24
CA LEU A 100 5.70 -13.73 -1.67
C LEU A 100 6.61 -13.90 -2.90
N SER A 101 7.48 -14.92 -2.91
CA SER A 101 8.34 -15.21 -4.06
C SER A 101 7.54 -15.58 -5.32
N ASN A 102 6.48 -16.37 -5.17
CA ASN A 102 5.61 -16.75 -6.29
C ASN A 102 4.84 -15.55 -6.85
N ALA A 103 4.37 -14.65 -5.97
CA ALA A 103 3.69 -13.42 -6.39
C ALA A 103 4.63 -12.49 -7.17
N GLU A 104 5.89 -12.37 -6.75
CA GLU A 104 6.91 -11.61 -7.50
C GLU A 104 7.17 -12.20 -8.89
N GLU A 105 7.30 -13.52 -9.01
CA GLU A 105 7.47 -14.19 -10.31
C GLU A 105 6.24 -14.02 -11.21
N GLU A 106 5.03 -14.09 -10.66
CA GLU A 106 3.79 -13.92 -11.42
C GLU A 106 3.66 -12.49 -11.96
N ILE A 107 3.92 -11.47 -11.14
CA ILE A 107 3.93 -10.06 -11.56
C ILE A 107 4.97 -9.83 -12.65
N LEU A 108 6.19 -10.37 -12.49
CA LEU A 108 7.25 -10.25 -13.49
C LEU A 108 6.83 -10.88 -14.83
N ASN A 109 6.28 -12.09 -14.79
CA ASN A 109 5.82 -12.79 -15.98
C ASN A 109 4.67 -12.05 -16.68
N GLN A 110 3.71 -11.50 -15.93
CA GLN A 110 2.62 -10.68 -16.47
C GLN A 110 3.11 -9.35 -17.07
N THR A 111 4.18 -8.77 -16.52
CA THR A 111 4.78 -7.54 -17.05
C THR A 111 5.55 -7.81 -18.34
N LEU A 112 6.28 -8.92 -18.41
CA LEU A 112 7.05 -9.35 -19.59
C LEU A 112 6.19 -9.89 -20.74
N THR A 113 4.96 -10.34 -20.49
CA THR A 113 4.03 -10.78 -21.53
C THR A 113 3.13 -9.66 -22.06
N LYS A 114 3.19 -8.47 -21.47
CA LYS A 114 2.46 -7.27 -21.92
C LYS A 114 3.29 -6.34 -22.83
N GLU A 115 4.56 -6.66 -23.08
CA GLU A 115 5.39 -6.07 -24.16
C GLU A 115 5.33 -6.93 -25.44
#